data_AF-U6RBQ4-F1
#
_entry.id   AF-U6RBQ4-F1
#
_cell.length_a   1.000
_cell.length_b   1.000
_cell.length_c   1.000
_cell.angle_alpha   90.00
_cell.angle_beta   90.00
_cell.angle_gamma   90.00
#
_symmetry.space_group_name_H-M   'P 1'
#
loop_
_entity.id
_entity.type
_entity.pdbx_description
1 polymer ?
#
loop_
_entity_poly.entity_id
_entity_poly.type
_entity_poly.pdbx_seq_one_letter_code
_entity_poly.pdbx_strand_id
1 'polypeptide(L)'
;MIHENKRIIKNKLVLSQYEILKESYNHAIENFHVLYKGESMNKEALHNFVLKFRKEYTTKNTNIYVYNKSDIANLIDKYPLNDKEAELLLNHGSLILQKSMLIYLESV
;
A
#
# COMPACT_ATOMS: atom_id res chain seq x y z
N MET A 1 -8.32 -12.43 26.86
CA MET A 1 -9.61 -11.96 26.33
C MET A 1 -9.30 -10.84 25.35
N ILE A 2 -9.23 -11.12 24.06
CA ILE A 2 -8.88 -10.12 23.04
C ILE A 2 -10.18 -9.36 22.75
N HIS A 3 -10.20 -8.05 23.02
CA HIS A 3 -11.26 -7.19 22.55
C HIS A 3 -11.16 -7.10 21.02
N GLU A 4 -11.89 -7.99 20.33
CA GLU A 4 -12.24 -7.82 18.93
C GLU A 4 -13.02 -6.51 18.83
N ASN A 5 -12.32 -5.42 18.52
CA ASN A 5 -12.94 -4.21 17.99
C ASN A 5 -13.49 -4.58 16.60
N LYS A 6 -14.63 -5.27 16.55
CA LYS A 6 -15.42 -5.52 15.34
C LYS A 6 -16.02 -4.19 14.89
N ARG A 7 -15.18 -3.31 14.34
CA ARG A 7 -15.69 -2.17 13.55
C ARG A 7 -16.56 -2.76 12.44
N ILE A 8 -17.85 -2.47 12.47
CA ILE A 8 -18.75 -2.81 11.37
C ILE A 8 -18.44 -1.83 10.24
N ILE A 9 -17.51 -2.23 9.38
CA ILE A 9 -17.13 -1.44 8.21
C ILE A 9 -18.12 -1.77 7.10
N LYS A 10 -19.05 -0.84 6.86
CA LYS A 10 -19.87 -0.86 5.64
C LYS A 10 -18.97 -0.54 4.44
N ASN A 11 -19.20 -1.22 3.31
CA ASN A 11 -18.42 -1.06 2.07
C ASN A 11 -16.94 -1.46 2.19
N LYS A 12 -16.68 -2.66 2.74
CA LYS A 12 -15.35 -3.29 2.76
C LYS A 12 -14.71 -3.29 1.38
N LEU A 13 -13.38 -3.25 1.36
CA LEU A 13 -12.64 -3.45 0.13
C LEU A 13 -12.90 -4.86 -0.43
N VAL A 14 -13.09 -4.94 -1.74
CA VAL A 14 -13.26 -6.23 -2.42
C VAL A 14 -11.89 -6.91 -2.46
N LEU A 15 -11.78 -8.10 -1.86
CA LEU A 15 -10.51 -8.82 -1.70
C LEU A 15 -9.83 -9.17 -3.03
N SER A 16 -10.58 -9.25 -4.14
CA SER A 16 -9.99 -9.48 -5.47
C SER A 16 -9.29 -8.25 -6.04
N GLN A 17 -9.55 -7.05 -5.51
CA GLN A 17 -9.01 -5.79 -6.03
C GLN A 17 -7.66 -5.41 -5.45
N TYR A 18 -7.12 -6.19 -4.51
CA TYR A 18 -5.80 -5.94 -3.95
C TYR A 18 -5.21 -7.19 -3.30
N GLU A 19 -3.94 -7.12 -2.97
CA GLU A 19 -3.22 -8.11 -2.19
C GLU A 19 -2.24 -7.41 -1.26
N ILE A 20 -2.26 -7.74 0.02
CA ILE A 20 -1.24 -7.26 0.97
C ILE A 20 -0.01 -8.14 0.77
N LEU A 21 1.04 -7.55 0.20
CA LEU A 21 2.30 -8.23 -0.07
C LEU A 21 3.14 -8.32 1.21
N LYS A 22 3.12 -7.27 2.02
CA LYS A 22 3.87 -7.22 3.28
C LYS A 22 3.28 -6.23 4.27
N GLU A 23 3.44 -6.56 5.55
CA GLU A 23 3.14 -5.70 6.69
C GLU A 23 4.40 -5.55 7.54
N SER A 24 4.69 -4.33 8.00
CA SER A 24 5.77 -4.05 8.94
C SER A 24 5.30 -3.07 10.01
N TYR A 25 5.36 -3.53 11.26
CA TYR A 25 4.86 -2.81 12.41
C TYR A 25 6.01 -2.34 13.27
N ASN A 26 6.20 -1.03 13.38
CA ASN A 26 6.98 -0.46 14.48
C ASN A 26 6.03 0.17 15.52
N HIS A 27 6.58 0.56 16.68
CA HIS A 27 5.78 1.11 17.77
C HIS A 27 4.97 2.36 17.35
N ALA A 28 5.53 3.21 16.50
CA ALA A 28 4.96 4.48 16.03
C ALA A 28 4.18 4.38 14.71
N ILE A 29 4.56 3.48 13.80
CA ILE A 29 4.08 3.45 12.41
C ILE A 29 3.79 2.02 11.94
N GLU A 30 2.67 1.84 11.24
CA GLU A 30 2.35 0.66 10.45
C GLU A 30 2.77 0.90 8.99
N ASN A 31 3.42 -0.07 8.36
CA ASN A 31 3.75 -0.02 6.95
C ASN A 31 3.04 -1.16 6.24
N PHE A 32 2.27 -0.84 5.21
CA PHE A 32 1.61 -1.82 4.35
C PHE A 32 2.13 -1.68 2.93
N HIS A 33 2.57 -2.80 2.36
CA HIS A 33 2.92 -2.94 0.95
C HIS A 33 1.79 -3.68 0.27
N VAL A 34 1.14 -3.01 -0.68
CA VAL A 34 -0.13 -3.48 -1.24
C VAL A 34 -0.07 -3.47 -2.76
N LEU A 35 -0.31 -4.62 -3.37
CA LEU A 35 -0.53 -4.74 -4.80
C LEU A 35 -1.99 -4.38 -5.09
N TYR A 36 -2.22 -3.34 -5.86
CA TYR A 36 -3.54 -2.96 -6.34
C TYR A 36 -3.85 -3.69 -7.65
N LYS A 37 -5.03 -4.31 -7.70
CA LYS A 37 -5.55 -5.12 -8.82
C LYS A 37 -6.88 -4.59 -9.34
N GLY A 38 -7.25 -3.36 -8.98
CA GLY A 38 -8.47 -2.73 -9.47
C GLY A 38 -8.36 -2.35 -10.94
N GLU A 39 -9.51 -2.21 -11.59
CA GLU A 39 -9.61 -1.98 -13.04
C GLU A 39 -9.05 -0.62 -13.49
N SER A 40 -9.02 0.38 -12.59
CA SER A 40 -8.57 1.75 -12.89
C SER A 40 -7.44 2.19 -11.97
N MET A 41 -6.34 2.65 -12.58
CA MET A 41 -5.19 3.26 -11.89
C MET A 41 -5.28 4.78 -11.80
N ASN A 42 -6.44 5.37 -12.07
CA ASN A 42 -6.60 6.82 -11.98
C ASN A 42 -6.47 7.32 -10.53
N LYS A 43 -6.13 8.60 -10.38
CA LYS A 43 -5.91 9.24 -9.07
C LYS A 43 -7.07 9.05 -8.10
N GLU A 44 -8.31 9.18 -8.59
CA GLU A 44 -9.51 9.07 -7.77
C GLU A 44 -9.73 7.64 -7.26
N ALA A 45 -9.54 6.64 -8.11
CA ALA A 45 -9.66 5.23 -7.76
C ALA A 45 -8.62 4.83 -6.71
N LEU A 46 -7.36 5.22 -6.89
CA LEU A 46 -6.29 4.96 -5.93
C LEU A 46 -6.51 5.70 -4.60
N HIS A 47 -6.96 6.95 -4.66
CA HIS A 47 -7.28 7.72 -3.46
C HIS A 47 -8.42 7.07 -2.66
N ASN A 48 -9.51 6.69 -3.34
CA ASN A 48 -10.65 6.01 -2.71
C ASN A 48 -10.27 4.64 -2.15
N PHE A 49 -9.41 3.90 -2.85
CA PHE A 49 -8.83 2.65 -2.37
C PHE A 49 -8.08 2.85 -1.05
N VAL A 50 -7.12 3.79 -1.01
CA VAL A 50 -6.32 4.03 0.20
C VAL A 50 -7.16 4.53 1.36
N LEU A 51 -8.17 5.38 1.12
CA LEU A 51 -9.10 5.82 2.18
C LEU A 51 -9.86 4.65 2.80
N LYS A 52 -10.36 3.71 1.99
CA LYS A 52 -11.04 2.51 2.49
C LYS A 52 -10.06 1.57 3.20
N PHE A 53 -8.87 1.36 2.63
CA PHE A 53 -7.82 0.53 3.21
C PHE A 53 -7.45 1.01 4.61
N ARG A 54 -7.24 2.33 4.79
CA ARG A 54 -6.97 2.93 6.10
C ARG A 54 -8.07 2.64 7.11
N LYS A 55 -9.33 2.83 6.71
CA LYS A 55 -10.48 2.56 7.60
C LYS A 55 -10.55 1.10 8.04
N GLU A 56 -10.13 0.18 7.18
CA GLU A 56 -10.24 -1.27 7.39
C GLU A 56 -9.05 -1.89 8.13
N TYR A 57 -7.82 -1.48 7.81
CA TYR A 57 -6.62 -2.17 8.27
C TYR A 57 -5.80 -1.40 9.30
N THR A 58 -6.05 -0.11 9.49
CA THR A 58 -5.12 0.74 10.27
C THR A 58 -5.70 1.19 11.60
N THR A 59 -4.85 1.22 12.61
CA THR A 59 -5.21 1.66 13.98
C THR A 59 -4.41 2.85 14.47
N LYS A 60 -3.26 3.14 13.85
CA LYS A 60 -2.34 4.24 14.19
C LYS A 60 -1.83 4.92 12.92
N ASN A 61 -0.76 5.69 13.03
CA ASN A 61 -0.15 6.33 11.87
C ASN A 61 0.39 5.24 10.92
N THR A 62 0.09 5.39 9.62
CA THR A 62 0.36 4.31 8.66
C THR A 62 0.91 4.85 7.36
N ASN A 63 1.95 4.19 6.85
CA ASN A 63 2.42 4.30 5.48
C ASN A 63 1.79 3.19 4.64
N ILE A 64 1.24 3.55 3.49
CA ILE A 64 0.68 2.59 2.53
C ILE A 64 1.41 2.80 1.23
N TYR A 65 2.12 1.76 0.80
CA TYR A 65 2.83 1.68 -0.47
C TYR A 65 1.96 0.88 -1.43
N VAL A 66 1.48 1.53 -2.48
CA VAL A 66 0.63 0.88 -3.49
C VAL A 66 1.45 0.60 -4.74
N TYR A 67 1.36 -0.63 -5.24
CA TYR A 67 2.05 -1.12 -6.42
C TYR A 67 1.05 -1.63 -7.45
N ASN A 68 1.44 -1.64 -8.73
CA ASN A 68 0.61 -2.17 -9.83
C ASN A 68 1.13 -3.48 -10.42
N LYS A 69 2.29 -3.97 -9.97
CA LYS A 69 2.88 -5.23 -10.41
C LYS A 69 3.41 -6.05 -9.24
N SER A 70 3.35 -7.37 -9.39
CA SER A 70 3.73 -8.34 -8.35
C SER A 70 5.24 -8.61 -8.28
N ASP A 71 5.99 -8.26 -9.32
CA ASP A 71 7.45 -8.44 -9.41
C ASP A 71 8.24 -7.64 -8.35
N ILE A 72 7.61 -6.63 -7.75
CA ILE A 72 8.18 -5.83 -6.66
C ILE A 72 8.27 -6.57 -5.32
N ALA A 73 7.52 -7.67 -5.12
CA ALA A 73 7.39 -8.30 -3.81
C ALA A 73 8.74 -8.75 -3.23
N ASN A 74 9.61 -9.29 -4.10
CA ASN A 74 10.95 -9.74 -3.73
C ASN A 74 11.94 -8.59 -3.47
N LEU A 75 11.57 -7.34 -3.81
CA LEU A 75 12.41 -6.16 -3.66
C LEU A 75 12.12 -5.38 -2.38
N ILE A 76 10.95 -5.59 -1.74
CA ILE A 76 10.51 -4.80 -0.57
C ILE A 76 11.56 -4.81 0.56
N ASP A 77 12.19 -5.96 0.80
CA ASP A 77 13.19 -6.13 1.86
C ASP A 77 14.63 -6.24 1.35
N LYS A 78 14.80 -6.17 0.03
CA LYS A 78 16.11 -6.37 -0.55
C LYS A 78 16.92 -5.10 -0.40
N TYR A 79 18.00 -5.18 0.36
CA TYR A 79 18.97 -4.10 0.42
C TYR A 79 20.41 -4.65 0.55
N PRO A 80 21.39 -4.11 -0.19
CA PRO A 80 21.22 -3.09 -1.23
C PRO A 80 20.52 -3.63 -2.49
N LEU A 81 19.81 -2.75 -3.19
CA LEU A 81 19.30 -3.01 -4.55
C LEU A 81 20.41 -2.75 -5.57
N ASN A 82 20.43 -3.52 -6.66
CA ASN A 82 21.22 -3.13 -7.83
C ASN A 82 20.47 -2.09 -8.68
N ASP A 83 21.16 -1.47 -9.64
CA ASP A 83 20.61 -0.38 -10.46
C ASP A 83 19.30 -0.76 -11.17
N LYS A 84 19.21 -1.99 -11.71
CA LYS A 84 18.00 -2.49 -12.40
C LYS A 84 16.84 -2.69 -11.45
N GLU A 85 17.11 -3.16 -10.24
CA GLU A 85 16.09 -3.39 -9.21
C GLU A 85 15.59 -2.08 -8.62
N ALA A 86 16.49 -1.11 -8.44
CA ALA A 86 16.14 0.25 -8.05
C ALA A 86 15.25 0.91 -9.11
N GLU A 87 15.62 0.80 -10.38
CA GLU A 87 14.82 1.28 -11.51
C GLU A 87 13.44 0.60 -11.57
N LEU A 88 13.37 -0.71 -11.37
CA LEU A 88 12.10 -1.45 -11.34
C LEU A 88 11.18 -0.97 -10.21
N LEU A 89 11.73 -0.74 -9.02
CA LEU A 89 10.98 -0.25 -7.87
C LEU A 89 10.46 1.19 -8.08
N LEU A 90 11.24 2.04 -8.76
CA LEU A 90 10.85 3.40 -9.12
C LEU A 90 9.77 3.41 -10.20
N ASN A 91 9.96 2.67 -11.30
CA ASN A 91 9.05 2.63 -12.45
C ASN A 91 7.72 1.94 -12.17
N HIS A 92 7.67 1.01 -11.21
CA HIS A 92 6.42 0.41 -10.74
C HIS A 92 5.79 1.16 -9.58
N GLY A 93 6.25 2.41 -9.40
CA GLY A 93 5.44 3.49 -8.86
C GLY A 93 4.89 3.13 -7.51
N SER A 94 5.78 2.98 -6.53
CA SER A 94 5.40 3.06 -5.13
C SER A 94 4.67 4.38 -4.91
N LEU A 95 3.33 4.37 -4.96
CA LEU A 95 2.53 5.51 -4.53
C LEU A 95 2.71 5.59 -3.01
N ILE A 96 3.60 6.46 -2.53
CA ILE A 96 3.81 6.66 -1.10
C ILE A 96 2.75 7.64 -0.63
N LEU A 97 1.63 7.12 -0.13
CA LEU A 97 0.61 7.94 0.52
C LEU A 97 0.98 8.13 1.99
N GLN A 98 1.90 9.05 2.25
CA GLN A 98 2.21 9.48 3.61
C GLN A 98 1.16 10.51 4.05
N LYS A 99 0.41 10.19 5.11
CA LYS A 99 -0.39 11.17 5.87
C LYS A 99 -1.36 12.02 5.04
N SER A 100 -2.08 11.40 4.09
CA SER A 100 -3.07 12.03 3.18
C SER A 100 -2.49 12.81 2.00
N MET A 101 -1.17 12.83 1.82
CA MET A 101 -0.52 13.46 0.68
C MET A 101 -0.16 12.41 -0.37
N LEU A 102 -0.77 12.53 -1.54
CA LEU A 102 -0.58 11.63 -2.67
C LEU A 102 0.73 12.02 -3.37
N ILE A 103 1.84 11.40 -2.95
CA ILE A 103 3.15 11.61 -3.57
C ILE A 103 3.28 10.56 -4.67
N TYR A 104 3.10 11.01 -5.91
CA TYR A 104 3.53 10.24 -7.07
C TYR A 104 5.06 10.31 -7.11
N LEU A 105 5.71 9.15 -7.04
CA LEU A 105 7.07 9.03 -7.56
C LEU A 105 6.92 8.81 -9.07
N GLU A 106 6.76 9.89 -9.83
CA GLU A 106 6.99 9.81 -11.28
C GLU A 106 8.50 9.77 -11.49
N SER A 107 8.99 8.72 -12.14
CA SER A 107 10.36 8.68 -12.67
C SER A 107 10.52 9.87 -13.64
N VAL A 108 11.47 10.76 -13.35
CA VAL A 108 11.87 11.89 -14.21
C VAL A 108 12.50 11.37 -15.51
#